data_AF-A0A2V9MNG6-F1
#
_entry.id   AF-A0A2V9MNG6-F1
#
_cell.length_a   1.000
_cell.length_b   1.000
_cell.length_c   1.000
_cell.angle_alpha   90.00
_cell.angle_beta   90.00
_cell.angle_gamma   90.00
#
_symmetry.space_group_name_H-M   'P 1'
#
loop_
_entity.id
_entity.type
_entity.pdbx_description
1 polymer ?
#
loop_
_entity_poly.entity_id
_entity_poly.type
_entity_poly.pdbx_seq_one_letter_code
_entity_poly.pdbx_strand_id
1 'polypeptide(L)'
;MFKSELDTPVDGTVSVLRIDDTDGQPLAIVVNYACHPVIFGSDNFQYSADFPAAMTKTVEAAFDGKPLCFFLQGAPGDINPYYAVTPIEQAAVETRDRAGQILGTETVRIAKEIHTRGDSQSDLQFAEDSLSMRLRWNPDKWREANIAVFGSTGADPFSPKLDEIRLPVATVLINHK
;
A
#
# COMPACT_ATOMS: atom_id res chain seq x y z
N MET A 1 16.79 -21.80 -21.56
CA MET A 1 16.15 -20.61 -22.17
C MET A 1 15.34 -19.97 -21.06
N PHE A 2 15.93 -19.01 -20.33
CA PHE A 2 15.28 -18.34 -19.20
C PHE A 2 14.54 -17.12 -19.74
N LYS A 3 13.21 -17.18 -19.71
CA LYS A 3 12.35 -16.05 -20.04
C LYS A 3 12.24 -15.23 -18.75
N SER A 4 12.67 -13.97 -18.78
CA SER A 4 12.50 -13.03 -17.67
C SER A 4 11.00 -12.80 -17.44
N GLU A 5 10.46 -13.29 -16.33
CA GLU A 5 9.04 -13.17 -15.95
C GLU A 5 8.74 -11.75 -15.40
N LEU A 6 8.69 -10.75 -16.29
CA LEU A 6 8.31 -9.36 -15.98
C LEU A 6 7.15 -8.90 -16.89
N ASP A 7 6.08 -9.69 -16.98
CA ASP A 7 4.92 -9.37 -17.86
C ASP A 7 3.56 -9.66 -17.20
N THR A 8 3.48 -9.65 -15.87
CA THR A 8 2.20 -9.64 -15.14
C THR A 8 1.84 -8.18 -14.83
N PRO A 9 0.60 -7.70 -15.06
CA PRO A 9 0.23 -6.29 -14.90
C PRO A 9 0.08 -5.87 -13.42
N VAL A 10 1.02 -6.28 -12.57
CA VAL A 10 1.00 -6.03 -11.12
C VAL A 10 2.36 -5.50 -10.71
N ASP A 11 2.37 -4.41 -9.94
CA ASP A 11 3.59 -3.90 -9.31
C ASP A 11 3.95 -4.73 -8.07
N GLY A 12 4.98 -5.57 -8.20
CA GLY A 12 5.51 -6.39 -7.12
C GLY A 12 6.55 -5.68 -6.24
N THR A 13 6.82 -4.39 -6.47
CA THR A 13 7.91 -3.67 -5.80
C THR A 13 7.60 -3.43 -4.33
N VAL A 14 8.48 -3.93 -3.45
CA VAL A 14 8.48 -3.59 -2.02
C VAL A 14 9.58 -2.57 -1.78
N SER A 15 9.21 -1.32 -1.52
CA SER A 15 10.16 -0.25 -1.20
C SER A 15 10.24 -0.05 0.30
N VAL A 16 11.45 -0.01 0.85
CA VAL A 16 11.69 0.12 2.29
C VAL A 16 12.63 1.29 2.55
N LEU A 17 12.17 2.25 3.37
CA LEU A 17 13.00 3.30 3.93
C LEU A 17 13.24 2.97 5.41
N ARG A 18 14.51 2.80 5.78
CA ARG A 18 14.94 2.61 7.17
C ARG A 18 15.60 3.88 7.67
N ILE A 19 15.16 4.33 8.85
CA ILE A 19 15.67 5.50 9.55
C ILE A 19 16.26 5.00 10.87
N ASP A 20 17.56 5.22 11.06
CA ASP A 20 18.26 4.87 12.29
C ASP A 20 18.59 6.14 13.09
N ASP A 21 18.69 6.00 14.40
CA ASP A 21 19.20 7.04 15.28
C ASP A 21 20.74 7.19 15.16
N THR A 22 21.30 8.11 15.94
CA THR A 22 22.75 8.38 15.94
C THR A 22 23.60 7.23 16.48
N ASP A 23 22.99 6.30 17.23
CA ASP A 23 23.63 5.09 17.77
C ASP A 23 23.48 3.89 16.82
N GLY A 24 22.87 4.10 15.64
CA GLY A 24 22.64 3.08 14.61
C GLY A 24 21.48 2.14 14.91
N GLN A 25 20.60 2.49 15.86
CA GLN A 25 19.41 1.69 16.18
C GLN A 25 18.24 2.10 15.28
N PRO A 26 17.45 1.14 14.74
CA PRO A 26 16.25 1.45 13.96
C PRO A 26 15.22 2.26 14.75
N LEU A 27 14.93 3.47 14.28
CA LEU A 27 13.91 4.36 14.83
C LEU A 27 12.57 4.17 14.11
N ALA A 28 12.60 4.08 12.77
CA ALA A 28 11.41 3.88 11.95
C ALA A 28 11.72 3.09 10.68
N ILE A 29 10.74 2.30 10.24
CA ILE A 29 10.76 1.60 8.96
C ILE A 29 9.47 1.94 8.21
N VAL A 30 9.60 2.58 7.05
CA VAL A 30 8.48 2.89 6.16
C VAL A 30 8.49 1.91 5.00
N VAL A 31 7.38 1.23 4.79
CA VAL A 31 7.19 0.22 3.75
C VAL A 31 6.18 0.74 2.74
N ASN A 32 6.56 0.81 1.47
CA ASN A 32 5.65 1.14 0.37
C ASN A 32 5.40 -0.09 -0.50
N TYR A 33 4.11 -0.40 -0.71
CA TYR A 33 3.68 -1.55 -1.51
C TYR A 33 2.28 -1.31 -2.10
N ALA A 34 2.10 -1.69 -3.37
CA ALA A 34 0.85 -1.49 -4.11
C ALA A 34 -0.08 -2.71 -3.99
N CYS A 35 -0.94 -2.74 -2.97
CA CYS A 35 -1.97 -3.78 -2.81
C CYS A 35 -3.11 -3.30 -1.91
N HIS A 36 -4.38 -3.47 -2.29
CA HIS A 36 -5.53 -3.05 -1.48
C HIS A 36 -5.64 -3.86 -0.17
N PRO A 37 -5.85 -3.21 1.00
CA PRO A 37 -6.10 -3.89 2.28
C PRO A 37 -7.54 -4.40 2.37
N VAL A 38 -7.84 -5.45 1.60
CA VAL A 38 -9.18 -6.03 1.44
C VAL A 38 -9.18 -7.54 1.65
N ILE A 39 -8.37 -8.07 2.58
CA ILE A 39 -8.46 -9.50 2.90
C ILE A 39 -9.83 -9.81 3.50
N PHE A 40 -10.33 -8.95 4.39
CA PHE A 40 -11.68 -9.12 4.94
C PHE A 40 -12.77 -8.85 3.90
N GLY A 41 -13.75 -9.75 3.84
CA GLY A 41 -14.99 -9.56 3.09
C GLY A 41 -15.96 -8.57 3.73
N SER A 42 -17.08 -8.31 3.05
CA SER A 42 -18.14 -7.41 3.51
C SER A 42 -18.89 -7.91 4.76
N ASP A 43 -18.68 -9.17 5.14
CA ASP A 43 -19.22 -9.82 6.32
C ASP A 43 -18.39 -9.53 7.59
N ASN A 44 -17.23 -8.87 7.48
CA ASN A 44 -16.49 -8.37 8.63
C ASN A 44 -17.10 -7.06 9.18
N PHE A 45 -17.72 -7.12 10.36
CA PHE A 45 -18.28 -5.95 11.04
C PHE A 45 -17.34 -5.32 12.10
N GLN A 46 -16.07 -5.77 12.16
CA GLN A 46 -15.09 -5.29 13.13
C GLN A 46 -14.12 -4.29 12.51
N TYR A 47 -13.67 -3.31 13.31
CA TYR A 47 -12.58 -2.42 12.91
C TYR A 47 -11.28 -3.21 12.75
N SER A 48 -10.61 -2.99 11.63
CA SER A 48 -9.37 -3.68 11.30
C SER A 48 -8.52 -2.80 10.40
N ALA A 49 -7.21 -2.84 10.62
CA ALA A 49 -6.21 -2.29 9.71
C ALA A 49 -5.66 -3.36 8.74
N ASP A 50 -6.38 -4.48 8.59
CA ASP A 50 -6.15 -5.58 7.63
C ASP A 50 -4.69 -6.11 7.63
N PHE A 51 -4.19 -6.64 6.52
CA PHE A 51 -2.84 -7.18 6.41
C PHE A 51 -1.74 -6.17 6.73
N PRO A 52 -1.88 -4.85 6.50
CA PRO A 52 -0.89 -3.87 6.94
C PRO A 52 -0.56 -3.97 8.44
N ALA A 53 -1.57 -4.18 9.30
CA ALA A 53 -1.34 -4.32 10.74
C ALA A 53 -0.57 -5.59 11.12
N ALA A 54 -0.76 -6.66 10.36
CA ALA A 54 0.00 -7.89 10.57
C ALA A 54 1.45 -7.73 10.08
N MET A 55 1.63 -7.05 8.95
CA MET A 55 2.93 -6.71 8.39
C MET A 55 3.75 -5.86 9.37
N THR A 56 3.21 -4.74 9.87
CA THR A 56 3.93 -3.87 10.79
C THR A 56 4.35 -4.60 12.06
N LYS A 57 3.45 -5.42 12.65
CA LYS A 57 3.78 -6.25 13.82
C LYS A 57 4.89 -7.26 13.55
N THR A 58 4.90 -7.89 12.37
CA THR A 58 5.97 -8.81 11.98
C THR A 58 7.32 -8.08 11.87
N VAL A 59 7.34 -6.87 11.31
CA VAL A 59 8.55 -6.05 11.21
C VAL A 59 9.02 -5.62 12.59
N GLU A 60 8.15 -5.01 13.40
CA GLU A 60 8.45 -4.55 14.76
C GLU A 60 9.02 -5.66 15.63
N ALA A 61 8.40 -6.84 15.61
CA ALA A 61 8.86 -8.00 16.37
C ALA A 61 10.26 -8.48 15.97
N ALA A 62 10.67 -8.31 14.72
CA ALA A 62 12.00 -8.70 14.24
C ALA A 62 13.13 -7.76 14.69
N PHE A 63 12.79 -6.60 15.27
CA PHE A 63 13.70 -5.59 15.79
C PHE A 63 13.39 -5.25 17.26
N ASP A 64 13.04 -6.27 18.05
CA ASP A 64 12.76 -6.17 19.49
C ASP A 64 11.71 -5.10 19.87
N GLY A 65 10.76 -4.83 18.96
CA GLY A 65 9.68 -3.87 19.14
C GLY A 65 10.09 -2.40 19.02
N LYS A 66 11.26 -2.09 18.44
CA LYS A 66 11.85 -0.74 18.54
C LYS A 66 11.72 0.19 17.32
N PRO A 67 11.71 -0.22 16.05
CA PRO A 67 11.32 0.73 15.02
C PRO A 67 9.80 0.83 14.97
N LEU A 68 9.26 2.05 14.92
CA LEU A 68 7.88 2.23 14.48
C LEU A 68 7.78 1.80 13.01
N CYS A 69 6.90 0.87 12.69
CA CYS A 69 6.71 0.44 11.30
C CYS A 69 5.47 1.10 10.68
N PHE A 70 5.68 1.77 9.55
CA PHE A 70 4.63 2.43 8.78
C PHE A 70 4.40 1.69 7.47
N PHE A 71 3.14 1.39 7.18
CA PHE A 71 2.73 1.00 5.84
C PHE A 71 2.25 2.23 5.07
N LEU A 72 2.86 2.48 3.92
CA LEU A 72 2.49 3.53 2.97
C LEU A 72 1.89 2.87 1.74
N GLN A 73 0.61 3.12 1.48
CA GLN A 73 -0.07 2.56 0.32
C GLN A 73 0.60 3.02 -1.00
N GLY A 74 0.92 2.08 -1.89
CA GLY A 74 1.33 2.39 -3.27
C GLY A 74 0.15 2.82 -4.14
N ALA A 75 0.16 2.47 -5.42
CA ALA A 75 -0.96 2.71 -6.34
C ALA A 75 -1.77 1.41 -6.56
N PRO A 76 -2.66 0.98 -5.64
CA PRO A 76 -3.26 -0.34 -5.69
C PRO A 76 -4.50 -0.41 -6.58
N GLY A 77 -4.85 0.62 -7.36
CA GLY A 77 -6.19 0.82 -7.93
C GLY A 77 -6.85 -0.42 -8.57
N ASP A 78 -6.05 -1.30 -9.17
CA ASP A 78 -6.41 -2.57 -9.78
C ASP A 78 -5.66 -3.79 -9.21
N ILE A 79 -4.99 -3.63 -8.06
CA ILE A 79 -4.19 -4.66 -7.39
C ILE A 79 -4.80 -5.02 -6.04
N ASN A 80 -5.27 -6.27 -5.95
CA ASN A 80 -5.80 -6.90 -4.75
C ASN A 80 -4.88 -8.04 -4.27
N PRO A 81 -4.95 -8.43 -3.00
CA PRO A 81 -4.32 -9.65 -2.54
C PRO A 81 -4.99 -10.85 -3.19
N TYR A 82 -4.24 -11.95 -3.37
CA TYR A 82 -4.78 -13.20 -3.96
C TYR A 82 -6.01 -13.74 -3.22
N TYR A 83 -6.12 -13.47 -1.92
CA TYR A 83 -7.22 -13.90 -1.05
C TYR A 83 -8.09 -12.72 -0.60
N ALA A 84 -8.33 -11.75 -1.49
CA ALA A 84 -9.25 -10.66 -1.23
C ALA A 84 -10.65 -11.17 -0.87
N VAL A 85 -11.36 -10.40 -0.05
CA VAL A 85 -12.75 -10.63 0.36
C VAL A 85 -13.01 -12.03 0.94
N THR A 86 -12.04 -12.57 1.68
CA THR A 86 -12.18 -13.85 2.37
C THR A 86 -13.28 -13.74 3.42
N PRO A 87 -14.31 -14.61 3.40
CA PRO A 87 -15.36 -14.61 4.42
C PRO A 87 -14.81 -14.95 5.80
N ILE A 88 -15.40 -14.37 6.85
CA ILE A 88 -14.99 -14.59 8.25
C ILE A 88 -15.00 -16.08 8.60
N GLU A 89 -16.01 -16.82 8.14
CA GLU A 89 -16.15 -18.27 8.36
C GLU A 89 -15.08 -19.11 7.62
N GLN A 90 -14.36 -18.52 6.66
CA GLN A 90 -13.31 -19.16 5.86
C GLN A 90 -11.92 -18.70 6.29
N ALA A 91 -11.72 -18.51 7.60
CA ALA A 91 -10.43 -18.16 8.19
C ALA A 91 -9.82 -16.84 7.65
N ALA A 92 -10.66 -15.82 7.45
CA ALA A 92 -10.20 -14.49 7.00
C ALA A 92 -9.12 -13.88 7.90
N VAL A 93 -9.22 -14.09 9.23
CA VAL A 93 -8.20 -13.61 10.18
C VAL A 93 -6.85 -14.25 9.90
N GLU A 94 -6.79 -15.58 9.81
CA GLU A 94 -5.54 -16.29 9.51
C GLU A 94 -4.98 -15.90 8.13
N THR A 95 -5.85 -15.74 7.13
CA THR A 95 -5.46 -15.30 5.80
C THR A 95 -4.84 -13.90 5.83
N ARG A 96 -5.43 -12.99 6.62
CA ARG A 96 -4.93 -11.62 6.84
C ARG A 96 -3.61 -11.62 7.60
N ASP A 97 -3.47 -12.46 8.62
CA ASP A 97 -2.20 -12.70 9.34
C ASP A 97 -1.11 -13.13 8.37
N ARG A 98 -1.38 -14.19 7.59
CA ARG A 98 -0.43 -14.78 6.65
C ARG A 98 -0.02 -13.79 5.56
N ALA A 99 -0.97 -13.06 4.97
CA ALA A 99 -0.66 -12.07 3.94
C ALA A 99 0.28 -10.99 4.46
N GLY A 100 0.01 -10.44 5.65
CA GLY A 100 0.89 -9.44 6.25
C GLY A 100 2.24 -10.01 6.71
N GLN A 101 2.28 -11.24 7.23
CA GLN A 101 3.54 -11.91 7.60
C GLN A 101 4.47 -12.14 6.40
N ILE A 102 3.92 -12.48 5.23
CA ILE A 102 4.71 -12.64 3.99
C ILE A 102 5.37 -11.31 3.63
N LEU A 103 4.59 -10.23 3.54
CA LEU A 103 5.12 -8.90 3.22
C LEU A 103 6.08 -8.39 4.32
N GLY A 104 5.78 -8.69 5.58
CA GLY A 104 6.59 -8.29 6.73
C GLY A 104 7.94 -9.02 6.74
N THR A 105 7.96 -10.31 6.41
CA THR A 105 9.20 -11.09 6.30
C THR A 105 10.09 -10.55 5.19
N GLU A 106 9.52 -10.24 4.02
CA GLU A 106 10.27 -9.62 2.92
C GLU A 106 10.79 -8.23 3.30
N THR A 107 9.97 -7.44 3.99
CA THR A 107 10.39 -6.14 4.53
C THR A 107 11.57 -6.28 5.50
N VAL A 108 11.50 -7.24 6.42
CA VAL A 108 12.59 -7.50 7.39
C VAL A 108 13.87 -7.90 6.68
N ARG A 109 13.78 -8.72 5.62
CA ARG A 109 14.94 -9.09 4.79
C ARG A 109 15.60 -7.84 4.20
N ILE A 110 14.82 -7.00 3.52
CA ILE A 110 15.30 -5.74 2.90
C ILE A 110 15.87 -4.80 3.98
N ALA A 111 15.14 -4.57 5.08
CA ALA A 111 15.54 -3.64 6.13
C ALA A 111 16.87 -4.03 6.82
N LYS A 112 17.16 -5.33 6.92
CA LYS A 112 18.44 -5.85 7.43
C LYS A 112 19.60 -5.67 6.45
N GLU A 113 19.32 -5.58 5.16
CA GLU A 113 20.32 -5.30 4.12
C GLU A 113 20.62 -3.80 3.97
N ILE A 114 19.73 -2.92 4.44
CA ILE A 114 19.96 -1.47 4.47
C ILE A 114 21.00 -1.12 5.54
N HIS A 115 22.08 -0.47 5.10
CA HIS A 115 23.12 0.08 5.97
C HIS A 115 23.01 1.60 6.00
N THR A 116 22.56 2.14 7.13
CA THR A 116 22.49 3.59 7.35
C THR A 116 23.87 4.15 7.67
N ARG A 117 24.08 5.43 7.37
CA ARG A 117 25.28 6.17 7.73
C ARG A 117 24.87 7.58 8.13
N GLY A 118 25.46 8.08 9.20
CA GLY A 118 25.34 9.49 9.53
C GLY A 118 25.92 10.34 8.40
N ASP A 119 25.14 11.31 7.92
CA ASP A 119 25.58 12.28 6.93
C ASP A 119 25.47 13.68 7.52
N SER A 120 26.62 14.34 7.69
CA SER A 120 26.73 15.74 8.16
C SER A 120 26.13 16.77 7.19
N GLN A 121 25.75 16.36 5.99
CA GLN A 121 25.09 17.17 4.97
C GLN A 121 23.71 16.59 4.62
N SER A 122 23.12 15.78 5.53
CA SER A 122 21.76 15.28 5.36
C SER A 122 20.75 16.42 5.33
N ASP A 123 19.77 16.30 4.46
CA ASP A 123 18.71 17.28 4.30
C ASP A 123 17.37 16.61 3.97
N LEU A 124 16.29 17.22 4.44
CA LEU A 124 14.92 16.78 4.22
C LEU A 124 14.09 17.98 3.78
N GLN A 125 13.73 18.00 2.52
CA GLN A 125 12.86 19.02 1.94
C GLN A 125 11.54 18.38 1.49
N PHE A 126 10.61 19.22 1.07
CA PHE A 126 9.40 18.77 0.39
C PHE A 126 9.05 19.73 -0.74
N ALA A 127 8.38 19.20 -1.76
CA ALA A 127 7.75 19.97 -2.81
C ALA A 127 6.26 19.61 -2.85
N GLU A 128 5.41 20.61 -2.99
CA GLU A 128 3.98 20.43 -3.17
C GLU A 128 3.56 20.89 -4.56
N ASP A 129 2.72 20.09 -5.20
CA ASP A 129 2.07 20.42 -6.45
C ASP A 129 0.57 20.11 -6.34
N SER A 130 -0.24 20.73 -7.21
CA SER A 130 -1.65 20.42 -7.34
C SER A 130 -1.93 19.88 -8.74
N LEU A 131 -2.16 18.58 -8.81
CA LEU A 131 -2.51 17.92 -10.07
C LEU A 131 -4.01 18.03 -10.33
N SER A 132 -4.38 18.57 -11.48
CA SER A 132 -5.76 18.55 -11.96
C SER A 132 -5.97 17.34 -12.85
N MET A 133 -6.82 16.42 -12.40
CA MET A 133 -7.15 15.18 -13.11
C MET A 133 -8.61 15.17 -13.52
N ARG A 134 -8.92 14.46 -14.60
CA ARG A 134 -10.29 14.20 -15.07
C ARG A 134 -10.56 12.71 -15.06
N LEU A 135 -11.84 12.34 -15.12
CA LEU A 135 -12.22 10.95 -15.26
C LEU A 135 -11.55 10.36 -16.50
N ARG A 136 -10.83 9.24 -16.31
CA ARG A 136 -10.19 8.50 -17.40
C ARG A 136 -11.19 8.01 -18.44
N TRP A 137 -12.40 7.66 -17.97
CA TRP A 137 -13.45 7.03 -18.76
C TRP A 137 -14.51 8.06 -19.17
N ASN A 138 -15.22 7.79 -20.27
CA ASN A 138 -16.41 8.57 -20.62
C ASN A 138 -17.53 8.28 -19.59
N PRO A 139 -18.11 9.30 -18.92
CA PRO A 139 -19.10 9.11 -17.85
C PRO A 139 -20.35 8.32 -18.27
N ASP A 140 -20.87 8.58 -19.46
CA ASP A 140 -22.09 7.92 -19.95
C ASP A 140 -21.83 6.44 -20.21
N LYS A 141 -20.73 6.13 -20.91
CA LYS A 141 -20.30 4.74 -21.14
C LYS A 141 -19.98 4.01 -19.84
N TRP A 142 -19.38 4.70 -18.87
CA TRP A 142 -19.11 4.16 -17.55
C TRP A 142 -20.42 3.82 -16.81
N ARG A 143 -21.41 4.73 -16.86
CA ARG A 143 -22.73 4.49 -16.26
C ARG A 143 -23.46 3.33 -16.91
N GLU A 144 -23.48 3.26 -18.25
CA GLU A 144 -24.07 2.13 -18.99
C GLU A 144 -23.43 0.80 -18.58
N ALA A 145 -22.10 0.74 -18.49
CA ALA A 145 -21.37 -0.44 -18.06
C ALA A 145 -21.72 -0.83 -16.61
N ASN A 146 -21.80 0.12 -15.68
CA ASN A 146 -22.15 -0.15 -14.29
C ASN A 146 -23.60 -0.62 -14.15
N ILE A 147 -24.55 -0.06 -14.90
CA ILE A 147 -25.95 -0.52 -14.90
C ILE A 147 -26.04 -1.96 -15.43
N ALA A 148 -25.26 -2.29 -16.46
CA ALA A 148 -25.22 -3.65 -16.99
C ALA A 148 -24.70 -4.69 -15.98
N VAL A 149 -23.76 -4.30 -15.10
CA VAL A 149 -23.16 -5.21 -14.10
C VAL A 149 -23.96 -5.26 -12.80
N PHE A 150 -24.39 -4.10 -12.29
CA PHE A 150 -24.95 -3.95 -10.93
C PHE A 150 -26.44 -3.61 -10.91
N GLY A 151 -27.07 -3.44 -12.07
CA GLY A 151 -28.43 -2.94 -12.20
C GLY A 151 -28.53 -1.42 -11.97
N SER A 152 -29.69 -0.85 -12.25
CA SER A 152 -29.91 0.61 -12.18
C SER A 152 -29.64 1.18 -10.78
N THR A 153 -30.12 0.52 -9.74
CA THR A 153 -29.94 0.97 -8.34
C THR A 153 -28.53 0.66 -7.81
N GLY A 154 -27.93 -0.47 -8.21
CA GLY A 154 -26.60 -0.86 -7.75
C GLY A 154 -25.47 -0.05 -8.39
N ALA A 155 -25.73 0.62 -9.52
CA ALA A 155 -24.75 1.45 -10.22
C ALA A 155 -24.57 2.86 -9.61
N ASP A 156 -25.54 3.35 -8.85
CA ASP A 156 -25.54 4.73 -8.34
C ASP A 156 -24.30 5.07 -7.47
N PRO A 157 -23.81 4.19 -6.57
CA PRO A 157 -22.60 4.45 -5.80
C PRO A 157 -21.33 4.68 -6.66
N PHE A 158 -21.28 4.11 -7.87
CA PHE A 158 -20.13 4.16 -8.77
C PHE A 158 -20.22 5.28 -9.81
N SER A 159 -21.27 6.10 -9.76
CA SER A 159 -21.43 7.22 -10.68
C SER A 159 -20.37 8.30 -10.40
N PRO A 160 -19.70 8.85 -11.44
CA PRO A 160 -18.74 9.93 -11.26
C PRO A 160 -19.41 11.13 -10.59
N LYS A 161 -18.80 11.65 -9.52
CA LYS A 161 -19.34 12.78 -8.76
C LYS A 161 -18.70 14.12 -9.10
N LEU A 162 -17.56 14.10 -9.79
CA LEU A 162 -16.74 15.26 -10.10
C LEU A 162 -16.18 15.12 -11.51
N ASP A 163 -16.25 16.18 -12.31
CA ASP A 163 -15.68 16.25 -13.66
C ASP A 163 -14.15 16.49 -13.63
N GLU A 164 -13.70 17.24 -12.62
CA GLU A 164 -12.31 17.55 -12.37
C GLU A 164 -12.01 17.34 -10.89
N ILE A 165 -10.89 16.67 -10.61
CA ILE A 165 -10.39 16.39 -9.28
C ILE A 165 -9.05 17.10 -9.14
N ARG A 166 -8.94 18.01 -8.17
CA ARG A 166 -7.67 18.63 -7.80
C ARG A 166 -7.05 17.84 -6.66
N LEU A 167 -5.92 17.22 -6.93
CA LEU A 167 -5.19 16.37 -5.99
C LEU A 167 -3.94 17.12 -5.51
N PRO A 168 -3.81 17.41 -4.21
CA PRO A 168 -2.53 17.84 -3.67
C PRO A 168 -1.55 16.66 -3.70
N VAL A 169 -0.34 16.90 -4.20
CA VAL A 169 0.75 15.92 -4.25
C VAL A 169 1.92 16.51 -3.49
N ALA A 170 2.33 15.83 -2.43
CA ALA A 170 3.54 16.16 -1.69
C ALA A 170 4.63 15.15 -2.03
N THR A 171 5.81 15.64 -2.38
CA THR A 171 7.01 14.83 -2.60
C THR A 171 7.99 15.13 -1.48
N VAL A 172 8.39 14.11 -0.74
CA VAL A 172 9.48 14.20 0.23
C VAL A 172 10.80 14.04 -0.52
N LEU A 173 11.69 15.01 -0.35
CA LEU A 173 12.98 15.07 -1.01
C LEU A 173 14.07 14.80 0.03
N ILE A 174 14.78 13.68 -0.13
CA ILE A 174 15.85 13.27 0.78
C ILE A 174 17.19 13.56 0.10
N ASN A 175 18.02 14.39 0.75
CA ASN A 175 19.35 14.78 0.26
C ASN A 175 19.36 15.39 -1.16
N HIS A 176 18.29 16.11 -1.51
CA HIS A 176 18.18 16.79 -2.80
C HIS A 176 19.03 18.08 -2.78
N LYS A 177 20.01 18.17 -3.68
CA LYS A 177 20.93 19.32 -3.81
C LYS A 177 20.56 20.19 -5.00
#